data_AF-A0A9X2M9V8-F1
#
_entry.id   AF-A0A9X2M9V8-F1
#
_cell.length_a   1.000
_cell.length_b   1.000
_cell.length_c   1.000
_cell.angle_alpha   90.00
_cell.angle_beta   90.00
_cell.angle_gamma   90.00
#
_symmetry.space_group_name_H-M   'P 1'
#
loop_
_entity.id
_entity.type
_entity.pdbx_description
1 polymer ?
#
loop_
_entity_poly.entity_id
_entity_poly.type
_entity_poly.pdbx_seq_one_letter_code
_entity_poly.pdbx_strand_id
1 'polypeptide(L)'
;MLKVINSIRNDVEGSNGKCESRCNKTAGAEKVYEKKEYIILKVKKGYIVYNTKKEFENGHTHLQSFEMSKTIIDNSIKKKRPKTNNIYLIESHIRVTNDSKYKQILEELIEAKKQKTKDNKYHNRSYCNAC
;
A
#
# COMPACT_ATOMS: atom_id res chain seq x y z
N MET A 1 47.86 -6.52 4.58
CA MET A 1 47.11 -6.74 5.83
C MET A 1 45.62 -6.73 5.53
N LEU A 2 44.99 -7.90 5.39
CA LEU A 2 43.54 -8.02 5.38
C LEU A 2 43.04 -7.86 6.82
N LYS A 3 42.01 -7.04 7.03
CA LYS A 3 41.14 -7.12 8.21
C LYS A 3 39.76 -7.55 7.74
N VAL A 4 39.57 -8.86 7.72
CA VAL A 4 38.25 -9.51 7.71
C VAL A 4 37.71 -9.41 9.12
N ILE A 5 36.54 -8.79 9.30
CA ILE A 5 35.77 -8.91 10.53
C ILE A 5 34.37 -9.35 10.12
N ASN A 6 34.15 -10.67 10.15
CA ASN A 6 32.84 -11.27 10.24
C ASN A 6 32.45 -11.27 11.73
N SER A 7 31.31 -10.69 12.08
CA SER A 7 30.64 -10.99 13.33
C SER A 7 29.18 -11.30 13.03
N ILE A 8 28.82 -12.56 13.24
CA ILE A 8 27.47 -13.11 13.13
C ILE A 8 26.90 -13.09 14.55
N ARG A 9 25.71 -12.50 14.76
CA ARG A 9 24.49 -13.20 15.23
C ARG A 9 23.38 -12.21 15.61
N ASN A 10 22.19 -12.66 15.27
CA ASN A 10 20.86 -12.11 15.55
C ASN A 10 20.67 -11.83 17.04
N ASP A 11 19.80 -10.88 17.39
CA ASP A 11 18.56 -11.22 18.08
C ASP A 11 17.56 -10.04 18.09
N VAL A 12 16.31 -10.45 18.18
CA VAL A 12 15.06 -9.68 18.20
C VAL A 12 14.91 -8.95 19.52
N GLU A 13 14.61 -7.64 19.49
CA GLU A 13 13.91 -6.98 20.60
C GLU A 13 12.86 -5.98 20.07
N GLY A 14 11.66 -6.10 20.63
CA GLY A 14 10.47 -5.37 20.25
C GLY A 14 10.34 -3.98 20.87
N SER A 15 9.45 -3.21 20.25
CA SER A 15 8.60 -2.14 20.81
C SER A 15 9.18 -1.26 21.91
N ASN A 16 9.49 -0.01 21.56
CA ASN A 16 9.22 1.13 22.44
C ASN A 16 8.79 2.34 21.62
N GLY A 17 7.59 2.84 21.93
CA GLY A 17 7.07 4.06 21.36
C GLY A 17 7.89 5.27 21.82
N LYS A 18 8.31 6.10 20.87
CA LYS A 18 8.52 7.53 21.06
C LYS A 18 8.04 8.26 19.82
N CYS A 19 6.97 9.04 20.00
CA CYS A 19 6.74 10.23 19.20
C CYS A 19 7.90 11.19 19.47
N GLU A 20 8.62 11.61 18.43
CA GLU A 20 9.32 12.89 18.50
C GLU A 20 9.26 13.61 17.15
N SER A 21 8.46 14.67 17.16
CA SER A 21 8.26 15.62 16.09
C SER A 21 9.40 16.63 16.04
N ARG A 22 10.25 16.56 15.01
CA ARG A 22 10.98 17.72 14.47
C ARG A 22 11.08 17.57 12.97
N CYS A 23 10.11 18.12 12.24
CA CYS A 23 10.25 18.29 10.80
C CYS A 23 11.29 19.37 10.54
N ASN A 24 12.56 18.95 10.43
CA ASN A 24 13.64 19.81 10.01
C ASN A 24 13.33 20.34 8.60
N LYS A 25 13.38 21.67 8.45
CA LYS A 25 13.03 22.42 7.24
C LYS A 25 14.09 22.28 6.13
N THR A 26 14.49 21.05 5.81
CA THR A 26 15.37 20.71 4.68
C THR A 26 14.63 19.66 3.84
N ALA A 27 14.02 20.11 2.75
CA ALA A 27 12.81 19.54 2.16
C ALA A 27 13.06 18.28 1.32
N GLY A 28 13.18 17.12 1.98
CA GLY A 28 13.19 15.79 1.36
C GLY A 28 12.14 14.87 2.00
N ALA A 29 11.73 13.83 1.27
CA ALA A 29 10.91 12.76 1.82
C ALA A 29 11.80 11.85 2.68
N GLU A 30 11.40 11.61 3.94
CA GLU A 30 12.19 10.81 4.89
C GLU A 30 11.81 9.33 4.77
N LYS A 31 12.79 8.42 4.63
CA LYS A 31 12.50 6.98 4.62
C LYS A 31 12.18 6.49 6.03
N VAL A 32 10.95 6.02 6.24
CA VAL A 32 10.46 5.55 7.55
C VAL A 32 10.24 4.04 7.64
N TYR A 33 10.26 3.35 6.50
CA TYR A 33 10.10 1.89 6.45
C TYR A 33 10.72 1.32 5.19
N GLU A 34 11.23 0.11 5.30
CA GLU A 34 11.80 -0.64 4.18
C GLU A 34 11.51 -2.13 4.38
N LYS A 35 11.10 -2.79 3.29
CA LYS A 35 10.89 -4.23 3.27
C LYS A 35 11.04 -4.78 1.85
N LYS A 36 12.01 -5.66 1.66
CA LYS A 36 12.36 -6.21 0.34
C LYS A 36 12.65 -5.07 -0.65
N GLU A 37 11.87 -5.00 -1.73
CA GLU A 37 12.00 -4.00 -2.80
C GLU A 37 11.15 -2.74 -2.56
N TYR A 38 10.44 -2.67 -1.43
CA TYR A 38 9.50 -1.60 -1.13
C TYR A 38 10.02 -0.68 -0.03
N ILE A 39 9.83 0.62 -0.21
CA ILE A 39 10.11 1.64 0.81
C ILE A 39 8.88 2.51 1.06
N ILE A 40 8.75 2.99 2.29
CA ILE A 40 7.79 4.03 2.65
C ILE A 40 8.54 5.30 3.00
N LEU A 41 8.20 6.38 2.31
CA LEU A 41 8.72 7.71 2.57
C LEU A 41 7.63 8.54 3.29
N LYS A 42 7.98 9.18 4.40
CA LYS A 42 7.18 10.18 5.06
C LYS A 42 7.34 11.51 4.33
N VAL A 43 6.21 12.10 3.96
CA VAL A 43 6.15 13.43 3.36
C VAL A 43 5.33 14.36 4.23
N LYS A 44 5.35 15.67 3.92
CA LYS A 44 4.59 16.70 4.66
C LYS A 44 3.12 16.31 4.87
N LYS A 45 2.48 15.70 3.86
CA LYS A 45 1.08 15.26 3.91
C LYS A 45 0.97 13.77 3.54
N GLY A 46 1.17 12.91 4.54
CA GLY A 46 0.97 11.46 4.41
C GLY A 46 2.27 10.69 4.18
N TYR A 47 2.17 9.66 3.35
CA TYR A 47 3.21 8.67 3.09
C TYR A 47 3.23 8.32 1.60
N ILE A 48 4.41 8.01 1.07
CA ILE A 48 4.59 7.49 -0.28
C ILE A 48 5.07 6.06 -0.15
N VAL A 49 4.36 5.12 -0.76
CA VAL A 49 4.85 3.75 -0.98
C VAL A 49 5.48 3.71 -2.35
N TYR A 50 6.72 3.24 -2.43
CA TYR A 50 7.45 3.14 -3.69
C TYR A 50 8.12 1.77 -3.83
N ASN A 51 8.05 1.21 -5.03
CA ASN A 51 8.79 0.01 -5.40
C ASN A 51 10.10 0.40 -6.11
N THR A 52 11.22 0.13 -5.45
CA THR A 52 12.58 0.45 -5.93
C THR A 52 12.98 -0.22 -7.24
N LYS A 53 12.27 -1.29 -7.66
CA LYS A 53 12.48 -1.94 -8.96
C LYS A 53 11.70 -1.30 -10.10
N LYS A 54 11.01 -0.19 -9.87
CA LYS A 54 10.28 0.58 -10.88
C LYS A 54 10.80 2.00 -10.93
N GLU A 55 10.58 2.68 -12.04
CA GLU A 55 10.77 4.12 -12.08
C GLU A 55 9.83 4.82 -11.09
N PHE A 56 10.34 5.86 -10.44
CA PHE A 56 9.59 6.55 -9.40
C PHE A 56 8.24 7.06 -9.92
N GLU A 57 8.21 7.70 -11.09
CA GLU A 57 7.00 8.29 -11.69
C GLU A 57 5.81 7.31 -11.74
N ASN A 58 6.06 6.06 -12.14
CA ASN A 58 5.03 5.03 -12.32
C ASN A 58 4.94 4.00 -11.18
N GLY A 59 5.95 3.98 -10.31
CA GLY A 59 6.13 2.95 -9.29
C GLY A 59 5.74 3.35 -7.87
N HIS A 60 5.10 4.50 -7.69
CA HIS A 60 4.76 5.04 -6.38
C HIS A 60 3.27 5.29 -6.19
N THR A 61 2.83 5.40 -4.93
CA THR A 61 1.47 5.79 -4.57
C THR A 61 1.46 6.57 -3.27
N HIS A 62 0.55 7.54 -3.18
CA HIS A 62 0.37 8.37 -2.00
C HIS A 62 -0.73 7.80 -1.10
N LEU A 63 -0.47 7.75 0.20
CA LEU A 63 -1.40 7.24 1.20
C LEU A 63 -1.38 8.13 2.44
N GLN A 64 -2.53 8.30 3.08
CA GLN A 64 -2.62 9.10 4.31
C GLN A 64 -2.14 8.34 5.56
N SER A 65 -2.33 7.01 5.58
CA SER A 65 -2.04 6.17 6.75
C SER A 65 -0.82 5.28 6.54
N PHE A 66 0.06 5.26 7.53
CA PHE A 66 1.25 4.39 7.56
C PHE A 66 0.89 2.91 7.59
N GLU A 67 -0.16 2.55 8.34
CA GLU A 67 -0.58 1.15 8.46
C GLU A 67 -1.12 0.62 7.13
N MET A 68 -1.87 1.47 6.41
CA MET A 68 -2.34 1.13 5.07
C MET A 68 -1.15 0.95 4.12
N SER A 69 -0.14 1.82 4.19
CA SER A 69 1.09 1.69 3.40
C SER A 69 1.79 0.34 3.63
N LYS A 70 1.96 -0.07 4.89
CA LYS A 70 2.51 -1.40 5.23
C LYS A 70 1.64 -2.53 4.67
N THR A 71 0.31 -2.40 4.76
CA THR A 71 -0.64 -3.39 4.24
C THR A 71 -0.50 -3.56 2.73
N ILE A 72 -0.35 -2.47 1.96
CA ILE A 72 -0.14 -2.54 0.51
C ILE A 72 1.14 -3.31 0.19
N ILE A 73 2.23 -3.02 0.90
CA ILE A 73 3.51 -3.71 0.74
C ILE A 73 3.36 -5.20 1.07
N ASP A 74 2.73 -5.52 2.20
CA ASP A 74 2.54 -6.89 2.64
C ASP A 74 1.69 -7.71 1.66
N ASN A 75 0.62 -7.13 1.12
CA ASN A 75 -0.21 -7.76 0.11
C ASN A 75 0.57 -7.97 -1.19
N SER A 76 1.37 -6.98 -1.61
CA SER A 76 2.17 -7.05 -2.83
C SER A 76 3.29 -8.10 -2.74
N ILE A 77 3.88 -8.28 -1.55
CA ILE A 77 4.88 -9.33 -1.29
C ILE A 77 4.24 -10.70 -1.20
N LYS A 78 3.16 -10.84 -0.42
CA LYS A 78 2.48 -12.12 -0.14
C LYS A 78 1.52 -12.53 -1.26
N LYS A 79 1.37 -11.71 -2.30
CA LYS A 79 0.39 -11.86 -3.40
C LYS A 79 -1.04 -12.07 -2.88
N LYS A 80 -1.37 -11.41 -1.76
CA LYS A 80 -2.68 -11.51 -1.12
C LYS A 80 -3.68 -10.58 -1.79
N ARG A 81 -4.90 -11.08 -1.98
CA ARG A 81 -6.02 -10.28 -2.50
C ARG A 81 -6.40 -9.19 -1.48
N PRO A 82 -6.44 -7.90 -1.88
CA PRO A 82 -6.87 -6.82 -1.00
C PRO A 82 -8.32 -7.03 -0.56
N LYS A 83 -8.57 -6.88 0.75
CA LYS A 83 -9.93 -7.00 1.33
C LYS A 83 -10.77 -5.73 1.19
N THR A 84 -10.22 -4.67 0.60
CA THR A 84 -10.88 -3.37 0.49
C THR A 84 -11.83 -3.30 -0.71
N ASN A 85 -12.87 -2.49 -0.57
CA ASN A 85 -13.76 -2.12 -1.66
C ASN A 85 -13.35 -0.83 -2.37
N ASN A 86 -12.39 -0.08 -1.81
CA ASN A 86 -11.94 1.17 -2.39
C ASN A 86 -11.06 0.90 -3.63
N ILE A 87 -11.54 1.35 -4.79
CA ILE A 87 -10.86 1.18 -6.09
C ILE A 87 -9.47 1.83 -6.06
N TYR A 88 -9.32 3.03 -5.51
CA TYR A 88 -8.03 3.72 -5.43
C TYR A 88 -6.97 2.92 -4.68
N LEU A 89 -7.38 2.23 -3.60
CA LEU A 89 -6.46 1.37 -2.85
C LEU A 89 -6.05 0.15 -3.68
N ILE A 90 -6.93 -0.41 -4.51
CA ILE A 90 -6.59 -1.55 -5.38
C ILE A 90 -5.66 -1.08 -6.51
N GLU A 91 -5.95 0.06 -7.13
CA GLU A 91 -5.06 0.70 -8.11
C GLU A 91 -3.68 1.01 -7.51
N SER A 92 -3.62 1.38 -6.23
CA SER A 92 -2.36 1.59 -5.52
C SER A 92 -1.51 0.32 -5.48
N HIS A 93 -2.12 -0.87 -5.31
CA HIS A 93 -1.39 -2.15 -5.40
C HIS A 93 -0.90 -2.42 -6.83
N ILE A 94 -1.71 -2.09 -7.85
CA ILE A 94 -1.34 -2.23 -9.26
C ILE A 94 -0.13 -1.35 -9.62
N ARG A 95 -0.09 -0.10 -9.14
CA ARG A 95 1.03 0.83 -9.39
C ARG A 95 2.34 0.30 -8.84
N VAL A 96 2.33 -0.22 -7.61
CA VAL A 96 3.57 -0.66 -6.92
C VAL A 96 3.98 -2.09 -7.27
N THR A 97 3.10 -2.96 -7.77
CA THR A 97 3.48 -4.35 -8.10
C THR A 97 4.30 -4.44 -9.38
N ASN A 98 5.20 -5.42 -9.42
CA ASN A 98 5.93 -5.87 -10.62
C ASN A 98 5.46 -7.24 -11.12
N ASP A 99 4.66 -7.94 -10.33
CA ASP A 99 4.17 -9.27 -10.68
C ASP A 99 2.96 -9.17 -11.60
N SER A 100 3.08 -9.72 -12.81
CA SER A 100 2.05 -9.66 -13.85
C SER A 100 0.80 -10.47 -13.50
N LYS A 101 0.97 -11.65 -12.88
CA LYS A 101 -0.17 -12.50 -12.45
C LYS A 101 -0.97 -11.81 -11.36
N TYR A 102 -0.28 -11.24 -10.38
CA TYR A 102 -0.92 -10.49 -9.32
C TYR A 102 -1.61 -9.23 -9.84
N LYS A 103 -0.97 -8.52 -10.79
CA LYS A 103 -1.58 -7.36 -11.46
C LYS A 103 -2.90 -7.73 -12.14
N GLN A 104 -2.93 -8.82 -12.90
CA GLN A 104 -4.13 -9.30 -13.57
C GLN A 104 -5.28 -9.58 -12.58
N ILE A 105 -5.00 -10.27 -11.47
CA ILE A 105 -5.99 -10.56 -10.42
C ILE A 105 -6.60 -9.27 -9.83
N LEU A 106 -5.80 -8.20 -9.70
CA LEU A 106 -6.25 -6.91 -9.20
C LEU A 106 -7.09 -6.16 -10.22
N GLU A 107 -6.73 -6.22 -11.51
CA GLU A 107 -7.52 -5.62 -12.61
C GLU A 107 -8.89 -6.27 -12.71
N GLU A 108 -8.95 -7.61 -12.68
CA GLU A 108 -10.22 -8.37 -12.62
C GLU A 108 -11.06 -7.99 -11.38
N LEU A 109 -10.40 -7.72 -10.25
CA LEU A 109 -11.09 -7.27 -9.05
C LEU A 109 -11.69 -5.87 -9.21
N ILE A 110 -11.02 -4.96 -9.89
CA ILE A 110 -11.55 -3.62 -10.19
C ILE A 110 -12.73 -3.74 -11.16
N GLU A 111 -12.61 -4.53 -12.22
CA GLU A 111 -13.65 -4.80 -13.22
C GLU A 111 -14.94 -5.29 -12.53
N ALA A 112 -14.82 -6.34 -11.71
CA ALA A 112 -15.94 -6.91 -10.97
C ALA A 112 -16.59 -5.91 -10.00
N LYS A 113 -15.81 -4.99 -9.40
CA LYS A 113 -16.36 -3.94 -8.53
C LYS A 113 -17.08 -2.85 -9.32
N LYS A 114 -16.58 -2.48 -10.49
CA LYS A 114 -17.23 -1.48 -11.37
C LYS A 114 -18.57 -1.99 -11.90
N GLN A 115 -18.68 -3.28 -12.22
CA GLN A 115 -19.94 -3.90 -12.68
C GLN A 115 -21.01 -3.87 -11.59
N LYS A 116 -20.68 -4.25 -10.34
CA LYS A 116 -21.63 -4.20 -9.20
C LYS A 116 -22.24 -2.82 -8.96
N THR A 117 -21.48 -1.75 -9.18
CA THR A 117 -22.00 -0.39 -9.00
C THR A 117 -23.05 -0.02 -10.06
N LYS A 118 -22.99 -0.60 -11.27
CA LYS A 118 -23.95 -0.34 -12.34
C LYS A 118 -25.32 -0.97 -12.08
N ASP A 119 -25.34 -2.13 -11.42
CA ASP A 119 -26.57 -2.89 -11.15
C ASP A 119 -27.29 -2.47 -9.87
N ASN A 120 -26.72 -1.55 -9.08
CA ASN A 120 -27.35 -0.96 -7.88
C ASN A 120 -28.46 0.05 -8.26
N LYS A 121 -29.33 -0.30 -9.20
CA LYS A 121 -30.55 0.45 -9.47
C LYS A 121 -31.44 0.32 -8.24
N TYR A 122 -31.61 1.42 -7.51
CA TYR A 122 -32.51 1.47 -6.37
C TYR A 122 -33.93 1.13 -6.83
N HIS A 123 -34.41 -0.05 -6.46
CA HIS A 123 -35.80 -0.42 -6.65
C HIS A 123 -36.55 0.02 -5.39
N ASN A 124 -37.19 1.19 -5.43
CA ASN A 124 -38.21 1.51 -4.43
C ASN A 124 -39.30 0.45 -4.56
N ARG A 125 -39.41 -0.45 -3.58
CA ARG A 125 -40.57 -1.31 -3.46
C ARG A 125 -41.71 -0.42 -2.98
N SER A 126 -42.36 0.26 -3.92
CA SER A 126 -43.62 0.95 -3.63
C SER A 126 -44.54 -0.08 -3.02
N TYR A 127 -44.80 0.01 -1.72
CA TYR A 127 -45.81 -0.79 -1.07
C TYR A 127 -47.14 -0.36 -1.68
N CYS A 128 -47.66 -1.15 -2.63
CA CYS A 128 -49.06 -1.07 -3.00
C CYS A 128 -49.83 -1.44 -1.74
N ASN A 129 -50.43 -0.45 -1.08
CA ASN A 129 -51.43 -0.70 -0.05
C ASN A 129 -52.55 -1.49 -0.72
N ALA A 130 -52.58 -2.80 -0.46
CA ALA A 130 -53.71 -3.64 -0.82
C ALA A 130 -54.92 -3.21 0.03
N CYS A 131 -56.06 -3.14 -0.65
CA CYS A 131 -57.36 -2.60 -0.23
C CYS A 131 -57.86 -3.06 1.13
#